data_AF-A0A842PBF6-F1
#
_entry.id   AF-A0A842PBF6-F1
#
_cell.length_a   1.000
_cell.length_b   1.000
_cell.length_c   1.000
_cell.angle_alpha   90.00
_cell.angle_beta   90.00
_cell.angle_gamma   90.00
#
_symmetry.space_group_name_H-M   'P 1'
#
loop_
_entity.id
_entity.type
_entity.pdbx_description
1 polymer ?
#
loop_
_entity_poly.entity_id
_entity_poly.type
_entity_poly.pdbx_seq_one_letter_code
_entity_poly.pdbx_strand_id
1 'polypeptide(L)'
;MRLGDTLAVTLFGESHGLVVGALVEGIPPGIKIDAESLAEDLSKRRPGGHLASKRREDDECHILSGINEGFTTGWPILLVIANQDA
;
A
#
# COMPACT_ATOMS: atom_id res chain seq x y z
N MET A 1 -6.79 -9.79 -6.90
CA MET A 1 -7.86 -9.13 -7.69
C MET A 1 -7.25 -7.97 -8.47
N ARG A 2 -7.43 -7.89 -9.80
CA ARG A 2 -6.91 -6.79 -10.64
C ARG A 2 -8.03 -5.83 -11.03
N LEU A 3 -7.73 -4.53 -10.99
CA LEU A 3 -8.59 -3.44 -11.40
C LEU A 3 -7.84 -2.54 -12.38
N GLY A 4 -8.48 -2.15 -13.49
CA GLY A 4 -7.88 -1.28 -14.51
C GLY A 4 -7.12 -2.01 -15.62
N ASP A 5 -6.73 -1.26 -16.66
CA ASP A 5 -6.06 -1.76 -17.86
C ASP A 5 -4.69 -1.09 -18.05
N THR A 6 -4.65 0.16 -18.55
CA THR A 6 -3.40 0.94 -18.70
C THR A 6 -2.83 1.40 -17.36
N LEU A 7 -3.68 1.91 -16.48
CA LEU A 7 -3.38 2.15 -15.06
C LEU A 7 -4.08 1.05 -14.28
N ALA A 8 -3.31 0.20 -13.61
CA ALA A 8 -3.85 -0.99 -12.98
C ALA A 8 -3.37 -1.16 -11.54
N VAL A 9 -4.24 -1.70 -10.71
CA VAL A 9 -3.95 -2.09 -9.33
C VAL A 9 -4.30 -3.56 -9.16
N THR A 10 -3.33 -4.35 -8.71
CA THR A 10 -3.52 -5.76 -8.37
C THR A 10 -3.37 -5.94 -6.87
N LEU A 11 -4.47 -6.23 -6.19
CA LEU A 11 -4.51 -6.55 -4.76
C LEU A 11 -4.14 -8.02 -4.55
N PHE A 12 -3.30 -8.29 -3.54
CA PHE A 12 -2.87 -9.63 -3.14
C PHE A 12 -2.74 -9.76 -1.62
N GLY A 13 -2.54 -10.99 -1.17
CA GLY A 13 -2.42 -11.34 0.24
C GLY A 13 -3.78 -11.60 0.89
N GLU A 14 -3.70 -12.17 2.08
CA GLU A 14 -4.86 -12.59 2.88
C GLU A 14 -4.73 -11.96 4.27
N SER A 15 -5.86 -11.65 4.92
CA SER A 15 -5.87 -11.02 6.24
C SER A 15 -5.28 -11.87 7.36
N HIS A 16 -5.11 -13.18 7.14
CA HIS A 16 -4.46 -14.11 8.06
C HIS A 16 -3.12 -14.64 7.49
N GLY A 17 -2.67 -14.10 6.36
CA GLY A 17 -1.36 -14.42 5.78
C GLY A 17 -0.25 -13.58 6.41
N LEU A 18 0.98 -13.71 5.89
CA LEU A 18 2.12 -12.90 6.36
C LEU A 18 1.95 -11.40 6.01
N VAL A 19 1.42 -11.13 4.82
CA VAL A 19 1.27 -9.77 4.30
C VAL A 19 0.00 -9.62 3.48
N VAL A 20 -0.49 -8.39 3.42
CA VAL A 20 -1.40 -7.90 2.37
C VAL A 20 -0.71 -6.83 1.55
N GLY A 21 -1.13 -6.61 0.31
CA GLY A 21 -0.48 -5.61 -0.51
C GLY A 21 -1.15 -5.33 -1.84
N ALA A 22 -0.51 -4.44 -2.59
CA ALA A 22 -0.95 -4.00 -3.90
C ALA A 22 0.24 -3.83 -4.84
N LEU A 23 0.08 -4.27 -6.08
CA LEU A 23 0.97 -3.93 -7.19
C LEU A 23 0.28 -2.86 -8.05
N VAL A 24 0.92 -1.71 -8.20
CA VAL A 24 0.43 -0.58 -9.01
C VAL A 24 1.28 -0.48 -10.27
N GLU A 25 0.62 -0.47 -11.43
CA GLU A 25 1.26 -0.48 -12.75
C GLU A 25 0.72 0.65 -13.63
N GLY A 26 1.55 1.12 -14.58
CA GLY A 26 1.14 2.13 -15.55
C GLY A 26 1.34 3.57 -15.12
N ILE A 27 2.06 3.80 -14.00
CA ILE A 27 2.43 5.14 -13.55
C ILE A 27 3.65 5.62 -14.34
N PRO A 28 3.58 6.75 -15.08
CA PRO A 28 4.73 7.31 -15.78
C PRO A 28 5.89 7.67 -14.82
N PRO A 29 7.14 7.71 -15.31
CA PRO A 29 8.27 8.18 -14.52
C PRO A 29 8.20 9.69 -14.20
N GLY A 30 8.87 10.11 -13.13
CA GLY A 30 9.06 11.53 -12.77
C GLY A 30 7.94 12.13 -11.93
N ILE A 31 6.98 11.33 -11.44
CA ILE A 31 5.93 11.79 -10.53
C ILE A 31 6.47 11.71 -9.10
N LYS A 32 6.39 12.82 -8.36
CA LYS A 32 6.80 12.86 -6.96
C LYS A 32 5.81 12.06 -6.10
N ILE A 33 6.31 11.16 -5.28
CA ILE A 33 5.54 10.46 -4.25
C ILE A 33 5.83 11.08 -2.89
N ASP A 34 4.76 11.45 -2.21
CA ASP A 34 4.81 11.91 -0.83
C ASP A 34 4.49 10.74 0.11
N ALA A 35 5.55 10.17 0.70
CA ALA A 35 5.42 9.05 1.62
C ALA A 35 4.72 9.46 2.93
N GLU A 36 4.84 10.72 3.36
CA GLU A 36 4.18 11.22 4.57
C GLU A 36 2.67 11.31 4.34
N SER A 37 2.25 11.87 3.20
CA SER A 37 0.84 11.90 2.81
C SER A 37 0.24 10.49 2.70
N LEU A 38 1.01 9.51 2.20
CA LEU A 38 0.56 8.11 2.14
C LEU A 38 0.32 7.53 3.55
N ALA A 39 1.24 7.77 4.48
CA ALA A 39 1.10 7.31 5.86
C ALA A 39 -0.10 7.98 6.57
N GLU A 40 -0.32 9.28 6.32
CA GLU A 40 -1.49 10.00 6.85
C GLU A 40 -2.80 9.40 6.32
N ASP A 41 -2.89 9.09 5.02
CA ASP A 41 -4.10 8.51 4.43
C ASP A 41 -4.37 7.10 4.94
N LEU A 42 -3.33 6.30 5.17
CA LEU A 42 -3.46 5.00 5.83
C LEU A 42 -3.95 5.14 7.28
N SER A 43 -3.43 6.12 8.02
CA SER A 43 -3.85 6.37 9.40
C SER A 43 -5.34 6.73 9.52
N LYS A 44 -5.90 7.44 8.53
CA LYS A 44 -7.34 7.79 8.46
C LYS A 44 -8.23 6.58 8.21
N ARG A 45 -7.69 5.51 7.62
CA ARG A 45 -8.43 4.27 7.32
C ARG A 45 -8.62 3.39 8.57
N ARG A 46 -7.89 3.66 9.65
CA ARG A 46 -7.99 2.90 10.90
C ARG A 46 -9.40 3.03 11.48
N PRO A 47 -10.12 1.92 11.72
CA PRO A 47 -11.43 1.98 12.35
C PRO A 47 -11.28 2.51 13.78
N GLY A 48 -11.68 3.76 14.02
CA GLY A 48 -11.76 4.36 15.34
C GLY A 48 -13.14 4.16 15.95
N GLY A 49 -13.23 3.47 17.09
CA GLY A 49 -14.49 3.37 17.85
C GLY A 49 -14.53 2.24 18.88
N HIS A 50 -15.51 2.29 19.79
CA HIS A 50 -15.71 1.28 20.84
C HIS A 50 -16.02 -0.14 20.32
N LEU A 51 -16.42 -0.27 19.04
CA LEU A 51 -16.73 -1.53 18.36
C LEU A 51 -15.60 -2.00 17.43
N ALA A 52 -14.50 -1.24 17.31
CA ALA A 52 -13.37 -1.62 16.48
C ALA A 52 -12.62 -2.79 17.15
N SER A 53 -12.15 -3.74 16.33
CA SER A 53 -11.33 -4.84 16.84
C SER A 53 -10.05 -4.29 17.48
N LYS A 54 -9.52 -4.96 18.51
CA LYS A 54 -8.28 -4.59 19.19
C LYS A 54 -7.02 -4.72 18.31
N ARG A 55 -7.13 -5.17 17.06
CA ARG A 55 -6.00 -5.26 16.14
C ARG A 55 -5.41 -3.88 15.93
N ARG A 56 -4.24 -3.67 16.52
CA ARG A 56 -3.35 -2.55 16.25
C ARG A 56 -2.49 -2.98 15.08
N GLU A 57 -3.05 -3.07 13.88
CA GLU A 57 -2.20 -3.12 12.70
C GLU A 57 -1.50 -1.76 12.67
N ASP A 58 -0.23 -1.70 13.05
CA ASP A 58 0.62 -0.60 12.61
C ASP A 58 0.65 -0.73 11.09
N ASP A 59 -0.28 -0.05 10.43
CA ASP A 59 -0.43 0.01 8.97
C ASP A 59 0.79 0.68 8.31
N GLU A 60 2.00 0.20 8.63
CA GLU A 60 3.22 0.62 7.99
C GLU A 60 3.24 0.01 6.59
N CYS A 61 3.01 0.86 5.60
CA CYS A 61 3.07 0.48 4.21
C CYS A 61 4.49 0.66 3.69
N HIS A 62 5.09 -0.44 3.26
CA HIS A 62 6.40 -0.45 2.63
C HIS A 62 6.26 -0.37 1.11
N ILE A 63 6.96 0.58 0.51
CA ILE A 63 7.15 0.67 -0.93
C ILE A 63 8.43 -0.07 -1.30
N LEU A 64 8.30 -1.18 -2.03
CA LEU A 64 9.43 -2.08 -2.34
C LEU A 64 9.99 -1.91 -3.75
N SER A 65 9.27 -1.23 -4.65
CA SER A 65 9.71 -1.04 -6.03
C SER A 65 9.09 0.21 -6.66
N GLY A 66 9.53 0.55 -7.87
CA GLY A 66 8.90 1.56 -8.72
C GLY A 66 9.21 3.01 -8.32
N ILE A 67 9.79 3.26 -7.15
CA ILE A 67 10.18 4.58 -6.65
C ILE A 67 11.69 4.66 -6.46
N ASN A 68 12.29 5.77 -6.90
CA ASN A 68 13.70 6.11 -6.66
C ASN A 68 13.78 7.59 -6.28
N GLU A 69 14.49 7.91 -5.19
CA GLU A 69 14.65 9.29 -4.67
C GLU A 69 13.33 10.07 -4.51
N GLY A 70 12.23 9.37 -4.18
CA GLY A 70 10.91 9.96 -4.02
C GLY A 70 10.16 10.22 -5.34
N PHE A 71 10.64 9.72 -6.47
CA PHE A 71 9.99 9.83 -7.78
C PHE A 71 9.68 8.46 -8.37
N THR A 72 8.58 8.39 -9.12
CA THR A 72 8.23 7.20 -9.89
C THR A 72 9.25 6.96 -11.00
N THR A 73 9.54 5.69 -11.25
CA THR A 73 10.55 5.25 -12.23
C THR A 73 9.92 4.75 -13.53
N GLY A 74 8.59 4.64 -13.59
CA GLY A 74 7.88 3.97 -14.70
C GLY A 74 7.73 2.46 -14.50
N TRP A 75 8.48 1.86 -13.57
CA TRP A 75 8.33 0.46 -13.19
C TRP A 75 7.19 0.26 -12.19
N PRO A 76 6.63 -0.97 -12.10
CA PRO A 76 5.60 -1.30 -11.12
C PRO A 76 6.00 -0.93 -9.69
N ILE A 77 5.04 -0.38 -8.95
CA ILE A 77 5.19 0.01 -7.55
C ILE A 77 4.55 -1.08 -6.70
N LEU A 78 5.38 -1.79 -5.94
CA LEU A 78 4.95 -2.82 -5.01
C LEU A 78 4.76 -2.22 -3.61
N LEU A 79 3.54 -2.32 -3.09
CA LEU A 79 3.15 -1.89 -1.75
C LEU A 79 2.86 -3.12 -0.88
N VAL A 80 3.41 -3.17 0.32
CA VAL A 80 3.27 -4.28 1.26
C VAL A 80 2.99 -3.76 2.65
N ILE A 81 2.00 -4.36 3.33
CA ILE A 81 1.71 -4.17 4.74
C ILE A 81 1.82 -5.54 5.41
N ALA A 82 2.62 -5.62 6.48
CA ALA A 82 2.75 -6.83 7.26
C ALA A 82 1.56 -7.01 8.21
N ASN A 83 0.99 -8.22 8.24
CA ASN A 83 -0.02 -8.55 9.23
C ASN A 83 0.66 -8.85 10.57
N GLN A 84 0.17 -8.28 11.66
CA GLN A 84 0.76 -8.50 13.00
C GLN A 84 0.31 -9.80 13.69
N ASP A 85 -0.74 -10.45 13.16
CA ASP A 85 -1.36 -11.64 13.75
C ASP A 85 -0.96 -12.96 13.05
N ALA A 86 0.09 -12.95 12.21
CA ALA A 86 0.53 -14.09 11.40
C ALA A 86 1.44 -15.08 12.16
#